data_AF-X8AA70-F1
#
_entry.id   AF-X8AA70-F1
#
_cell.length_a   1.000
_cell.length_b   1.000
_cell.length_c   1.000
_cell.angle_alpha   90.00
_cell.angle_beta   90.00
_cell.angle_gamma   90.00
#
_symmetry.space_group_name_H-M   'P 1'
#
loop_
_entity.id
_entity.type
_entity.pdbx_description
1 polymer ?
#
loop_
_entity_poly.entity_id
_entity_poly.type
_entity_poly.pdbx_seq_one_letter_code
_entity_poly.pdbx_strand_id
1 'polypeptide(L)'
;MPQPIQQPDNVDAYRPLAHELLDQLGHIDVLVCSVGTGGHSAGVARVLRQANPDLQLIGVDTIGSTIFGQPAASRLMRGLGSSIYPRNVDYGAFAEVHWVAPAEAVWASRTLAATYYTSGGWSVGAVALVAGWAARTYPRGTSIAAVFADGPQRYFDTIYNDDYCRDHGLLDVAPPTHPDQISTPTEAIVDRWTRCTTVVDPTTLARTQSRNPKRGRQFWQATTETRPSRKSRPSHKGTAIVNKENSRTRLQDAVAAVARVTTALTAGARHRCASLRPARGAASP
;
A
#
# COMPACT_ATOMS: atom_id res chain seq x y z
N MET A 1 -5.16 25.97 -4.19
CA MET A 1 -5.00 24.86 -3.23
C MET A 1 -3.54 24.46 -3.19
N PRO A 2 -2.83 24.51 -2.05
CA PRO A 2 -1.46 24.02 -1.97
C PRO A 2 -1.47 22.48 -2.03
N GLN A 3 -0.45 21.89 -2.65
CA GLN A 3 -0.38 20.45 -2.88
C GLN A 3 0.06 19.70 -1.60
N PRO A 4 -0.63 18.63 -1.16
CA PRO A 4 -0.29 17.84 0.05
C PRO A 4 1.13 17.25 0.08
N ILE A 5 1.79 17.19 -1.09
CA ILE A 5 3.13 16.62 -1.26
C ILE A 5 4.27 17.52 -0.74
N GLN A 6 4.00 18.79 -0.39
CA GLN A 6 5.05 19.75 -0.02
C GLN A 6 4.99 20.25 1.42
N GLN A 7 3.99 19.89 2.22
CA GLN A 7 3.93 20.35 3.61
C GLN A 7 4.71 19.44 4.57
N PRO A 8 5.72 19.97 5.30
CA PRO A 8 6.39 19.26 6.39
C PRO A 8 5.44 18.96 7.57
N ASP A 9 4.31 19.66 7.67
CA ASP A 9 3.23 19.47 8.67
C ASP A 9 2.40 18.18 8.49
N ASN A 10 2.64 17.38 7.44
CA ASN A 10 1.80 16.21 7.17
C ASN A 10 2.07 15.07 8.17
N VAL A 11 3.25 14.98 8.79
CA VAL A 11 3.61 13.87 9.69
C VAL A 11 2.87 13.99 11.03
N ASP A 12 2.85 15.18 11.63
CA ASP A 12 2.19 15.40 12.92
C ASP A 12 0.66 15.33 12.83
N ALA A 13 0.09 15.51 11.62
CA ALA A 13 -1.33 15.35 11.37
C ALA A 13 -1.86 13.93 11.67
N TYR A 14 -0.99 12.91 11.69
CA TYR A 14 -1.38 11.52 11.97
C TYR A 14 -1.21 11.10 13.43
N ARG A 15 -0.75 12.02 14.30
CA ARG A 15 -0.64 11.75 15.72
C ARG A 15 -1.95 11.32 16.38
N PRO A 16 -3.12 11.93 16.08
CA PRO A 16 -4.40 11.47 16.63
C PRO A 16 -4.74 10.03 16.24
N LEU A 17 -4.49 9.64 14.98
CA LEU A 17 -4.71 8.27 14.52
C LEU A 17 -3.83 7.27 15.28
N ALA A 18 -2.56 7.61 15.50
CA ALA A 18 -1.66 6.75 16.26
C ALA A 18 -2.11 6.55 17.72
N HIS A 19 -2.59 7.62 18.37
CA HIS A 19 -3.14 7.51 19.72
C HIS A 19 -4.40 6.64 19.76
N GLU A 20 -5.29 6.78 18.77
CA GLU A 20 -6.47 5.91 18.69
C GLU A 20 -6.12 4.44 18.48
N LEU A 21 -5.09 4.15 17.68
CA LEU A 21 -4.59 2.78 17.54
C LEU A 21 -4.06 2.23 18.86
N LEU A 22 -3.33 3.03 19.65
CA LEU A 22 -2.86 2.62 20.98
C LEU A 22 -4.01 2.41 21.95
N ASP A 23 -5.01 3.31 21.95
CA ASP A 23 -6.16 3.22 22.86
C ASP A 23 -7.02 1.97 22.57
N GLN A 24 -7.15 1.59 21.29
CA GLN A 24 -8.00 0.47 20.88
C GLN A 24 -7.29 -0.88 20.85
N LEU A 25 -6.02 -0.91 20.44
CA LEU A 25 -5.26 -2.15 20.22
C LEU A 25 -4.21 -2.39 21.31
N GLY A 26 -3.84 -1.36 22.07
CA GLY A 26 -2.77 -1.43 23.05
C GLY A 26 -1.41 -1.60 22.37
N HIS A 27 -0.76 -2.72 22.67
CA HIS A 27 0.57 -3.04 22.13
C HIS A 27 0.49 -3.45 20.66
N ILE A 28 1.35 -2.87 19.81
CA ILE A 28 1.45 -3.16 18.39
C ILE A 28 2.91 -3.47 18.06
N ASP A 29 3.17 -4.65 17.50
CA ASP A 29 4.50 -5.11 17.11
C ASP A 29 4.82 -4.75 15.65
N VAL A 30 3.80 -4.80 14.78
CA VAL A 30 3.95 -4.57 13.34
C VAL A 30 2.88 -3.61 12.86
N LEU A 31 3.28 -2.56 12.14
CA LEU A 31 2.40 -1.66 11.43
C LEU A 31 2.52 -1.88 9.92
N VAL A 32 1.40 -2.11 9.23
CA VAL A 32 1.34 -2.26 7.78
C VAL A 32 0.61 -1.06 7.18
N CYS A 33 1.30 -0.28 6.36
CA CYS A 33 0.76 0.93 5.75
C CYS A 33 1.08 0.98 4.26
N SER A 34 0.12 1.44 3.46
CA SER A 34 0.41 1.84 2.08
C SER A 34 1.39 3.01 2.06
N VAL A 35 2.06 3.29 0.94
CA VAL A 35 2.97 4.44 0.84
C VAL A 35 2.64 5.23 -0.41
N GLY A 36 2.39 6.53 -0.22
CA GLY A 36 2.11 7.49 -1.29
C GLY A 36 2.98 8.72 -1.12
N THR A 37 2.50 9.70 -0.35
CA THR A 37 3.32 10.87 0.02
C THR A 37 4.31 10.58 1.15
N GLY A 38 4.12 9.49 1.89
CA GLY A 38 4.93 9.10 3.05
C GLY A 38 4.48 9.68 4.40
N GLY A 39 3.63 10.72 4.39
CA GLY A 39 3.25 11.44 5.61
C GLY A 39 2.56 10.55 6.67
N HIS A 40 1.64 9.69 6.25
CA HIS A 40 0.87 8.85 7.18
C HIS A 40 1.69 7.72 7.81
N SER A 41 2.50 7.02 7.02
CA SER A 41 3.32 5.91 7.47
C SER A 41 4.39 6.41 8.43
N ALA A 42 5.04 7.53 8.09
CA ALA A 42 6.04 8.16 8.97
C ALA A 42 5.38 8.72 10.25
N GLY A 43 4.23 9.40 10.13
CA GLY A 43 3.53 10.01 11.26
C GLY A 43 3.03 9.00 12.27
N VAL A 44 2.34 7.96 11.81
CA VAL A 44 1.81 6.92 12.70
C VAL A 44 2.95 6.13 13.34
N ALA A 45 3.93 5.66 12.55
CA ALA A 45 5.03 4.86 13.07
C ALA A 45 5.87 5.61 14.11
N ARG A 46 6.12 6.92 13.91
CA ARG A 46 6.88 7.75 14.85
C ARG A 46 6.23 7.81 16.22
N VAL A 47 4.90 7.89 16.28
CA VAL A 47 4.16 7.95 17.56
C VAL A 47 4.05 6.57 18.18
N LEU A 48 3.72 5.53 17.40
CA LEU A 48 3.65 4.17 17.93
C LEU A 48 5.00 3.69 18.49
N ARG A 49 6.12 4.12 17.90
CA ARG A 49 7.47 3.83 18.42
C ARG A 49 7.79 4.41 19.78
N GLN A 50 7.03 5.42 20.23
CA GLN A 50 7.17 5.95 21.59
C GLN A 50 6.65 4.95 22.62
N ALA A 51 5.66 4.12 22.25
CA ALA A 51 5.12 3.06 23.08
C ALA A 51 5.86 1.73 22.89
N ASN A 52 6.26 1.42 21.65
CA ASN A 52 7.05 0.23 21.31
C ASN A 52 8.24 0.60 20.40
N PRO A 53 9.44 0.84 20.95
CA PRO A 53 10.64 1.17 20.16
C PRO A 53 11.00 0.11 19.10
N ASP A 54 10.64 -1.15 19.32
CA ASP A 54 10.93 -2.28 18.44
C ASP A 54 9.89 -2.47 17.33
N LEU A 55 8.90 -1.57 17.22
CA LEU A 55 7.86 -1.62 16.19
C LEU A 55 8.46 -1.72 14.78
N GLN A 56 8.05 -2.78 14.08
CA GLN A 56 8.36 -2.98 12.67
C GLN A 56 7.34 -2.29 11.78
N LEU A 57 7.81 -1.51 10.82
CA LEU A 57 6.98 -0.85 9.82
C LEU A 57 7.14 -1.56 8.48
N ILE A 58 6.03 -2.11 7.96
CA ILE A 58 5.93 -2.70 6.63
C ILE A 58 5.30 -1.67 5.69
N GLY A 59 6.04 -1.30 4.65
CA GLY A 59 5.58 -0.39 3.61
C GLY A 59 4.93 -1.15 2.45
N VAL A 60 3.77 -0.70 1.99
CA VAL A 60 3.07 -1.27 0.83
C VAL A 60 3.01 -0.25 -0.30
N ASP A 61 3.73 -0.53 -1.37
CA ASP A 61 3.76 0.23 -2.61
C ASP A 61 3.07 -0.55 -3.74
N THR A 62 2.90 0.08 -4.91
CA THR A 62 2.41 -0.56 -6.13
C THR A 62 3.55 -0.78 -7.12
N ILE A 63 3.44 -1.82 -7.94
CA ILE A 63 4.32 -1.96 -9.12
C ILE A 63 4.26 -0.68 -9.98
N GLY A 64 5.38 -0.37 -10.65
CA GLY A 64 5.53 0.85 -11.45
C GLY A 64 5.69 2.16 -10.66
N SER A 65 5.75 2.08 -9.32
CA SER A 65 6.07 3.21 -8.44
C SER A 65 7.59 3.37 -8.27
N THR A 66 8.06 4.61 -8.13
CA THR A 66 9.47 4.91 -7.89
C THR A 66 9.82 5.04 -6.42
N ILE A 67 8.85 5.04 -5.50
CA ILE A 67 9.11 5.42 -4.09
C ILE A 67 10.28 4.63 -3.52
N PHE A 68 10.28 3.31 -3.70
CA PHE A 68 11.31 2.43 -3.17
C PHE A 68 12.35 1.97 -4.21
N GLY A 69 12.61 2.79 -5.24
CA GLY A 69 13.74 2.57 -6.17
C GLY A 69 13.45 1.71 -7.41
N GLN A 70 12.21 1.25 -7.59
CA GLN A 70 11.75 0.65 -8.84
C GLN A 70 11.63 1.70 -9.95
N PRO A 71 11.76 1.34 -11.23
CA PRO A 71 11.60 2.29 -12.33
C PRO A 71 10.16 2.78 -12.44
N ALA A 72 9.99 4.04 -12.85
CA ALA A 72 8.67 4.59 -13.12
C ALA A 72 8.01 3.85 -14.30
N ALA A 73 6.79 3.37 -14.09
CA ALA A 73 5.97 2.81 -15.17
C ALA A 73 4.53 3.36 -15.08
N SER A 74 3.71 3.04 -16.08
CA SER A 74 2.27 3.33 -16.01
C SER A 74 1.65 2.60 -14.82
N ARG A 75 0.77 3.28 -14.10
CA ARG A 75 0.12 2.74 -12.89
C ARG A 75 -1.40 2.81 -13.02
N LEU A 76 -2.03 1.66 -12.86
CA LEU A 76 -3.48 1.55 -12.77
C LEU A 76 -3.98 1.94 -11.36
N MET A 77 -3.29 1.46 -10.33
CA MET A 77 -3.63 1.70 -8.93
C MET A 77 -3.49 3.17 -8.53
N ARG A 78 -4.45 3.67 -7.76
CA ARG A 78 -4.50 5.05 -7.23
C ARG A 78 -4.52 5.03 -5.71
N GLY A 79 -4.03 6.11 -5.10
CA GLY A 79 -3.98 6.27 -3.63
C GLY A 79 -2.72 5.68 -2.97
N LEU A 80 -1.87 5.00 -3.73
CA LEU A 80 -0.53 4.56 -3.34
C LEU A 80 0.44 4.66 -4.53
N GLY A 81 1.73 4.65 -4.23
CA GLY A 81 2.81 4.83 -5.18
C GLY A 81 2.92 6.22 -5.77
N SER A 82 4.09 6.50 -6.31
CA SER A 82 4.45 7.80 -6.88
C SER A 82 5.40 7.60 -8.05
N SER A 83 5.39 8.53 -9.00
CA SER A 83 6.37 8.59 -10.10
C SER A 83 7.52 9.57 -9.78
N ILE A 84 7.51 10.12 -8.57
CA ILE A 84 8.55 11.00 -8.01
C ILE A 84 8.88 10.55 -6.60
N TYR A 85 10.10 10.82 -6.12
CA TYR A 85 10.50 10.54 -4.74
C TYR A 85 9.83 11.54 -3.77
N PRO A 86 8.90 11.11 -2.91
CA PRO A 86 8.25 12.01 -1.97
C PRO A 86 9.20 12.32 -0.81
N ARG A 87 9.29 13.61 -0.42
CA ARG A 87 10.21 14.04 0.66
C ARG A 87 9.81 13.59 2.06
N ASN A 88 8.54 13.22 2.27
CA ASN A 88 8.02 12.85 3.58
C ASN A 88 8.14 11.34 3.85
N VAL A 89 8.77 10.57 2.95
CA VAL A 89 9.03 9.14 3.18
C VAL A 89 10.28 9.01 4.05
N ASP A 90 10.10 8.48 5.25
CA ASP A 90 11.22 8.11 6.13
C ASP A 90 11.67 6.68 5.78
N TYR A 91 12.55 6.53 4.78
CA TYR A 91 13.02 5.22 4.31
C TYR A 91 13.64 4.38 5.43
N GLY A 92 14.36 5.01 6.35
CA GLY A 92 15.00 4.33 7.48
C GLY A 92 14.02 3.79 8.52
N ALA A 93 12.75 4.24 8.48
CA ALA A 93 11.73 3.72 9.37
C ALA A 93 11.18 2.35 8.93
N PHE A 94 11.28 1.97 7.66
CA PHE A 94 10.69 0.73 7.16
C PHE A 94 11.62 -0.46 7.40
N ALA A 95 11.08 -1.52 7.98
CA ALA A 95 11.77 -2.81 8.12
C ALA A 95 11.76 -3.60 6.79
N GLU A 96 10.70 -3.42 6.01
CA GLU A 96 10.54 -4.04 4.70
C GLU A 96 9.52 -3.28 3.84
N VAL A 97 9.57 -3.55 2.54
CA VAL A 97 8.63 -3.04 1.55
C VAL A 97 8.05 -4.18 0.72
N HIS A 98 6.78 -4.04 0.35
CA HIS A 98 6.10 -4.88 -0.61
C HIS A 98 5.60 -4.04 -1.78
N TRP A 99 5.82 -4.48 -3.01
CA TRP A 99 5.13 -3.96 -4.19
C TRP A 99 4.00 -4.90 -4.54
N VAL A 100 2.78 -4.38 -4.69
CA VAL A 100 1.58 -5.18 -5.02
C VAL A 100 1.10 -4.80 -6.42
N ALA A 101 0.69 -5.80 -7.20
CA ALA A 101 0.13 -5.61 -8.53
C ALA A 101 -1.39 -5.38 -8.48
N PRO A 102 -1.97 -4.73 -9.52
CA PRO A 102 -3.39 -4.38 -9.54
C PRO A 102 -4.35 -5.54 -9.32
N ALA A 103 -4.11 -6.70 -9.97
CA ALA A 103 -5.01 -7.84 -9.85
C ALA A 103 -5.02 -8.44 -8.42
N GLU A 104 -3.88 -8.43 -7.76
CA GLU A 104 -3.72 -8.95 -6.39
C GLU A 104 -4.42 -8.03 -5.38
N ALA A 105 -4.32 -6.71 -5.58
CA ALA A 105 -5.05 -5.72 -4.80
C ALA A 105 -6.57 -5.84 -5.00
N VAL A 106 -7.03 -6.05 -6.24
CA VAL A 106 -8.47 -6.29 -6.54
C VAL A 106 -8.95 -7.56 -5.86
N TRP A 107 -8.21 -8.67 -6.01
CA TRP A 107 -8.54 -9.94 -5.37
C TRP A 107 -8.68 -9.78 -3.84
N ALA A 108 -7.69 -9.15 -3.21
CA ALA A 108 -7.69 -8.96 -1.75
C ALA A 108 -8.81 -8.01 -1.29
N SER A 109 -9.05 -6.89 -1.99
CA SER A 109 -10.11 -5.96 -1.64
C SER A 109 -11.51 -6.59 -1.76
N ARG A 110 -11.76 -7.34 -2.84
CA ARG A 110 -13.02 -8.06 -3.03
C ARG A 110 -13.20 -9.17 -2.01
N THR A 111 -12.14 -9.91 -1.69
CA THR A 111 -12.17 -10.96 -0.65
C THR A 111 -12.47 -10.39 0.72
N LEU A 112 -11.85 -9.26 1.07
CA LEU A 112 -12.08 -8.56 2.33
C LEU A 112 -13.55 -8.11 2.45
N ALA A 113 -14.10 -7.53 1.38
CA ALA A 113 -15.49 -7.10 1.32
C ALA A 113 -16.47 -8.26 1.45
N ALA A 114 -16.24 -9.35 0.71
CA ALA A 114 -17.12 -10.52 0.71
C ALA A 114 -17.09 -11.31 2.03
N THR A 115 -15.96 -11.34 2.73
CA THR A 115 -15.77 -12.21 3.90
C THR A 115 -15.99 -11.47 5.22
N TYR A 116 -15.65 -10.18 5.29
CA TYR A 116 -15.64 -9.40 6.53
C TYR A 116 -16.48 -8.14 6.48
N TYR A 117 -17.15 -7.88 5.35
CA TYR A 117 -17.92 -6.65 5.12
C TYR A 117 -17.10 -5.37 5.26
N THR A 118 -15.77 -5.48 5.16
CA THR A 118 -14.84 -4.35 5.13
C THR A 118 -14.41 -4.11 3.69
N SER A 119 -14.53 -2.87 3.23
CA SER A 119 -14.26 -2.49 1.83
C SER A 119 -13.48 -1.19 1.75
N GLY A 120 -12.85 -0.94 0.61
CA GLY A 120 -11.99 0.21 0.41
C GLY A 120 -11.30 0.19 -0.95
N GLY A 121 -10.41 1.15 -1.21
CA GLY A 121 -9.76 1.27 -2.51
C GLY A 121 -8.66 0.25 -2.80
N TRP A 122 -7.87 0.58 -3.83
CA TRP A 122 -6.69 -0.20 -4.23
C TRP A 122 -5.69 -0.40 -3.08
N SER A 123 -5.44 0.67 -2.31
CA SER A 123 -4.52 0.62 -1.16
C SER A 123 -5.02 -0.29 -0.05
N VAL A 124 -6.33 -0.36 0.17
CA VAL A 124 -6.93 -1.26 1.17
C VAL A 124 -6.70 -2.72 0.80
N GLY A 125 -6.94 -3.09 -0.46
CA GLY A 125 -6.63 -4.43 -0.96
C GLY A 125 -5.16 -4.79 -0.82
N ALA A 126 -4.26 -3.89 -1.23
CA ALA A 126 -2.82 -4.10 -1.14
C ALA A 126 -2.33 -4.27 0.31
N VAL A 127 -2.79 -3.41 1.22
CA VAL A 127 -2.44 -3.49 2.65
C VAL A 127 -3.03 -4.75 3.29
N ALA A 128 -4.28 -5.10 2.96
CA ALA A 128 -4.92 -6.31 3.49
C ALA A 128 -4.20 -7.59 3.05
N LEU A 129 -3.72 -7.64 1.80
CA LEU A 129 -2.92 -8.76 1.29
C LEU A 129 -1.65 -8.95 2.12
N VAL A 130 -0.88 -7.87 2.31
CA VAL A 130 0.39 -7.89 3.04
C VAL A 130 0.19 -8.17 4.52
N ALA A 131 -0.76 -7.49 5.17
CA ALA A 131 -1.09 -7.73 6.58
C ALA A 131 -1.57 -9.17 6.82
N GLY A 132 -2.37 -9.71 5.90
CA GLY A 132 -2.82 -11.09 5.94
C GLY A 132 -1.68 -12.09 5.86
N TRP A 133 -0.65 -11.80 5.06
CA TRP A 133 0.56 -12.62 4.98
C TRP A 133 1.46 -12.47 6.19
N ALA A 134 1.66 -11.25 6.69
CA ALA A 134 2.40 -10.98 7.91
C ALA A 134 1.79 -11.75 9.08
N ALA A 135 0.46 -11.74 9.23
CA ALA A 135 -0.26 -12.48 10.27
C ALA A 135 -0.06 -14.01 10.22
N ARG A 136 0.25 -14.57 9.04
CA ARG A 136 0.53 -16.01 8.88
C ARG A 136 2.01 -16.35 9.05
N THR A 137 2.90 -15.39 8.87
CA THR A 137 4.35 -15.59 8.82
C THR A 137 5.03 -15.23 10.13
N TYR A 138 4.53 -14.20 10.82
CA TYR A 138 5.05 -13.77 12.11
C TYR A 138 4.69 -14.76 13.23
N PRO A 139 5.48 -14.80 14.33
CA PRO A 139 5.19 -15.65 15.48
C PRO A 139 3.78 -15.44 16.03
N ARG A 140 3.20 -16.50 16.61
CA ARG A 140 1.92 -16.37 17.31
C ARG A 140 2.06 -15.38 18.47
N GLY A 141 1.08 -14.49 18.60
CA GLY A 141 1.07 -13.44 19.62
C GLY A 141 1.59 -12.09 19.14
N THR A 142 2.20 -12.01 17.95
CA THR A 142 2.54 -10.74 17.32
C THR A 142 1.28 -9.94 17.00
N SER A 143 1.20 -8.72 17.53
CA SER A 143 0.12 -7.77 17.28
C SER A 143 0.40 -6.97 16.01
N ILE A 144 -0.46 -7.12 15.00
CA ILE A 144 -0.30 -6.49 13.68
C ILE A 144 -1.45 -5.51 13.45
N ALA A 145 -1.11 -4.24 13.24
CA ALA A 145 -2.05 -3.20 12.84
C ALA A 145 -1.90 -2.88 11.34
N ALA A 146 -3.03 -2.68 10.66
CA ALA A 146 -3.08 -2.34 9.24
C ALA A 146 -3.92 -1.08 9.05
N VAL A 147 -3.48 -0.15 8.20
CA VAL A 147 -4.20 1.13 7.98
C VAL A 147 -4.93 1.13 6.64
N PHE A 148 -6.25 1.31 6.68
CA PHE A 148 -7.11 1.43 5.50
C PHE A 148 -7.50 2.89 5.29
N ALA A 149 -6.95 3.51 4.25
CA ALA A 149 -6.99 4.97 4.08
C ALA A 149 -8.34 5.51 3.57
N ASP A 150 -9.13 4.71 2.87
CA ASP A 150 -10.38 5.15 2.27
C ASP A 150 -11.44 4.07 2.14
N GLY A 151 -12.70 4.51 2.06
CA GLY A 151 -13.85 3.66 1.78
C GLY A 151 -14.06 3.40 0.27
N PRO A 152 -14.98 2.49 -0.08
CA PRO A 152 -15.15 1.96 -1.44
C PRO A 152 -15.81 2.93 -2.43
N GLN A 153 -16.44 4.01 -1.95
CA GLN A 153 -17.33 4.86 -2.73
C GLN A 153 -16.71 5.44 -4.01
N ARG A 154 -15.39 5.66 -4.05
CA ARG A 154 -14.68 6.19 -5.23
C ARG A 154 -14.26 5.10 -6.22
N TYR A 155 -14.43 3.83 -5.84
CA TYR A 155 -13.87 2.68 -6.52
C TYR A 155 -14.93 1.69 -7.02
N PHE A 156 -16.21 2.01 -6.81
CA PHE A 156 -17.35 1.18 -7.23
C PHE A 156 -17.26 0.84 -8.72
N ASP A 157 -17.06 1.84 -9.58
CA ASP A 157 -16.93 1.66 -11.03
C ASP A 157 -15.55 1.16 -11.49
N THR A 158 -14.67 0.77 -10.56
CA THR A 158 -13.32 0.26 -10.87
C THR A 158 -13.11 -1.13 -10.27
N ILE A 159 -12.48 -1.23 -9.09
CA ILE A 159 -12.11 -2.50 -8.45
C ILE A 159 -13.32 -3.40 -8.15
N TYR A 160 -14.54 -2.84 -8.05
CA TYR A 160 -15.77 -3.59 -7.80
C TYR A 160 -16.64 -3.78 -9.06
N ASN A 161 -16.22 -3.22 -10.20
CA ASN A 161 -16.91 -3.39 -11.48
C ASN A 161 -16.24 -4.54 -12.26
N ASP A 162 -17.00 -5.59 -12.55
CA ASP A 162 -16.48 -6.76 -13.25
C ASP A 162 -16.03 -6.47 -14.67
N ASP A 163 -16.74 -5.61 -15.40
CA ASP A 163 -16.39 -5.26 -16.78
C ASP A 163 -15.09 -4.45 -16.81
N TYR A 164 -14.96 -3.45 -15.92
CA TYR A 164 -13.70 -2.74 -15.74
C TYR A 164 -12.55 -3.71 -15.41
N CYS A 165 -12.78 -4.66 -14.50
CA CYS A 165 -11.76 -5.62 -14.13
C CYS A 165 -11.41 -6.58 -15.27
N ARG A 166 -12.35 -7.03 -16.10
CA ARG A 166 -12.08 -7.86 -17.29
C ARG A 166 -11.27 -7.08 -18.32
N ASP A 167 -11.66 -5.85 -18.63
CA ASP A 167 -11.00 -4.99 -19.61
C ASP A 167 -9.54 -4.71 -19.26
N HIS A 168 -9.21 -4.74 -17.96
CA HIS A 168 -7.87 -4.50 -17.44
C HIS A 168 -7.14 -5.78 -17.00
N GLY A 169 -7.70 -6.98 -17.26
CA GLY A 169 -7.07 -8.26 -16.91
C GLY A 169 -6.86 -8.47 -15.41
N LEU A 170 -7.79 -7.98 -14.57
CA LEU A 170 -7.70 -7.99 -13.11
C LEU A 170 -8.44 -9.16 -12.46
N LEU A 171 -9.23 -9.91 -13.23
CA LEU A 171 -9.97 -11.09 -12.77
C LEU A 171 -9.20 -12.37 -13.08
N ASP A 172 -9.64 -13.48 -12.48
CA ASP A 172 -9.13 -14.84 -12.70
C ASP A 172 -7.64 -15.04 -12.35
N VAL A 173 -7.08 -14.11 -11.59
CA VAL A 173 -5.73 -14.24 -11.05
C VAL A 173 -5.75 -15.16 -9.83
N ALA A 174 -4.91 -16.20 -9.87
CA ALA A 174 -4.74 -17.10 -8.74
C ALA A 174 -4.27 -16.30 -7.51
N PRO A 175 -4.88 -16.49 -6.33
CA PRO A 175 -4.49 -15.76 -5.13
C PRO A 175 -3.02 -16.01 -4.81
N PRO A 176 -2.16 -14.98 -4.76
CA PRO A 176 -0.79 -15.21 -4.37
C PRO A 176 -0.75 -15.53 -2.88
N THR A 177 -0.12 -16.64 -2.52
CA THR A 177 -0.08 -17.11 -1.11
C THR A 177 1.07 -16.50 -0.32
N HIS A 178 2.15 -16.15 -1.03
CA HIS A 178 3.38 -15.54 -0.55
C HIS A 178 3.90 -14.55 -1.60
N PRO A 179 4.65 -13.51 -1.20
CA PRO A 179 5.34 -12.64 -2.13
C PRO A 179 6.56 -13.34 -2.72
N ASP A 180 6.94 -12.96 -3.94
CA ASP A 180 8.30 -13.16 -4.41
C ASP A 180 9.28 -12.35 -3.55
N GLN A 181 10.55 -12.71 -3.51
CA GLN A 181 11.55 -11.99 -2.72
C GLN A 181 12.73 -11.54 -3.57
N ILE A 182 13.07 -10.26 -3.44
CA ILE A 182 14.32 -9.69 -3.97
C ILE A 182 15.17 -9.16 -2.82
N SER A 183 16.49 -9.27 -2.97
CA SER A 183 17.48 -8.86 -1.98
C SER A 183 17.70 -7.35 -1.97
N THR A 184 17.57 -6.69 -3.12
CA THR A 184 17.65 -5.23 -3.25
C THR A 184 16.57 -4.70 -4.19
N PRO A 185 16.10 -3.45 -4.02
CA PRO A 185 15.06 -2.90 -4.89
C PRO A 185 15.46 -2.70 -6.35
N THR A 186 16.74 -2.87 -6.70
CA THR A 186 17.24 -2.75 -8.08
C THR A 186 17.59 -4.11 -8.71
N GLU A 187 17.37 -5.21 -7.99
CA GLU A 187 17.74 -6.56 -8.45
C GLU A 187 16.92 -6.98 -9.67
N ALA A 188 15.62 -6.71 -9.65
CA ALA A 188 14.70 -7.00 -10.73
C ALA A 188 13.61 -5.94 -10.80
N ILE A 189 13.00 -5.78 -11.98
CA ILE A 189 11.78 -4.97 -12.13
C ILE A 189 10.62 -5.83 -11.66
N VAL A 190 9.89 -5.36 -10.65
CA VAL A 190 8.77 -6.10 -10.06
C VAL A 190 7.50 -5.95 -10.92
N ASP A 191 6.88 -7.09 -11.24
CA ASP A 191 5.64 -7.15 -12.04
C ASP A 191 4.45 -7.79 -11.31
N ARG A 192 4.70 -8.35 -10.13
CA ARG A 192 3.74 -9.02 -9.24
C ARG A 192 4.05 -8.73 -7.79
N TRP A 193 3.34 -9.36 -6.86
CA TRP A 193 3.57 -9.15 -5.44
C TRP A 193 4.99 -9.59 -5.04
N THR A 194 5.82 -8.62 -4.67
CA THR A 194 7.22 -8.84 -4.33
C THR A 194 7.59 -8.11 -3.04
N ARG A 195 8.42 -8.74 -2.21
CA ARG A 195 8.95 -8.25 -0.94
C ARG A 195 10.45 -7.95 -1.05
N CYS A 196 10.89 -6.90 -0.35
CA CYS A 196 12.30 -6.63 -0.10
C CYS A 196 12.51 -6.15 1.35
N THR A 197 13.46 -6.75 2.06
CA THR A 197 13.85 -6.36 3.42
C THR A 197 14.96 -5.31 3.45
N THR A 198 15.57 -5.02 2.30
CA THR A 198 16.60 -3.99 2.16
C THR A 198 15.95 -2.71 1.66
N VAL A 199 15.53 -1.85 2.60
CA VAL A 199 14.97 -0.54 2.24
C VAL A 199 16.09 0.49 2.13
N VAL A 200 16.21 1.10 0.95
CA VAL A 200 17.21 2.13 0.66
C VAL A 200 16.52 3.43 0.26
N ASP A 201 17.11 4.57 0.62
CA ASP A 201 16.68 5.87 0.10
C ASP A 201 17.23 6.03 -1.34
N PRO A 202 16.38 5.96 -2.38
CA PRO A 202 16.82 6.02 -3.77
C PRO A 202 17.42 7.38 -4.15
N THR A 203 17.13 8.45 -3.40
CA THR A 203 17.70 9.77 -3.66
C THR A 203 19.18 9.84 -3.29
N THR A 204 19.62 9.02 -2.33
CA THR A 204 21.04 8.91 -1.95
C THR A 204 21.85 8.13 -2.99
N LEU A 205 21.24 7.10 -3.59
CA LEU A 205 21.84 6.32 -4.68
C LEU A 205 22.03 7.18 -5.94
N ALA A 206 21.02 7.95 -6.33
CA ALA A 206 21.10 8.87 -7.47
C ALA A 206 22.19 9.94 -7.30
N ARG A 207 22.33 10.50 -6.08
CA ARG A 207 23.39 11.49 -5.76
C ARG A 207 24.79 10.89 -5.81
N THR A 208 24.95 9.62 -5.42
CA THR A 208 26.26 8.95 -5.41
C THR A 208 26.74 8.62 -6.82
N GLN A 209 25.82 8.24 -7.72
CA GLN A 209 26.12 8.04 -9.14
C GLN A 209 26.49 9.35 -9.84
N SER A 210 25.83 10.46 -9.51
CA SER A 210 26.15 11.78 -10.07
C SER A 210 27.50 12.36 -9.60
N ARG A 211 28.07 11.89 -8.47
CA ARG A 211 29.35 12.37 -7.93
C ARG A 211 30.57 11.60 -8.45
N ASN A 212 30.39 10.60 -9.31
CA ASN A 212 31.50 9.86 -9.93
C ASN A 212 31.69 10.29 -11.40
N PRO A 213 32.60 11.24 -11.73
CA PRO A 213 32.68 11.84 -13.07
C PRO A 213 33.29 10.93 -14.14
N LYS A 214 33.60 9.66 -13.84
CA LYS A 214 34.45 8.82 -14.69
C LYS A 214 33.74 7.73 -15.51
N ARG A 215 32.41 7.74 -15.64
CA ARG A 215 31.74 6.88 -16.63
C ARG A 215 30.58 7.58 -17.33
N GLY A 216 30.75 7.77 -18.64
CA GLY A 216 29.65 7.78 -19.59
C GLY A 216 29.08 9.16 -19.94
N ARG A 217 29.80 9.92 -20.77
CA ARG A 217 29.13 10.77 -21.76
C ARG A 217 28.34 9.85 -22.69
N GLN A 218 27.02 9.99 -22.77
CA GLN A 218 26.27 9.97 -24.03
C GLN A 218 24.76 10.10 -23.81
N PHE A 219 24.16 10.93 -24.67
CA PHE A 219 22.73 11.14 -24.93
C PHE A 219 21.91 11.97 -23.93
N TRP A 220 21.92 13.28 -24.14
CA TRP A 220 20.70 14.09 -24.22
C TRP A 220 20.91 15.15 -25.31
N GLN A 221 20.32 14.94 -26.50
CA GLN A 221 20.11 16.04 -27.45
C GLN A 221 18.80 16.72 -27.07
N ALA A 222 18.90 17.98 -26.65
CA ALA A 222 17.76 18.84 -26.41
C ALA A 222 17.22 19.35 -27.73
N THR A 223 15.97 19.02 -28.06
CA THR A 223 15.19 19.76 -29.06
C THR A 223 14.45 20.88 -28.35
N THR A 224 14.95 22.10 -28.53
CA THR A 224 14.24 23.34 -28.24
C THR A 224 13.14 23.53 -29.27
N GLU A 225 11.88 23.54 -28.83
CA GLU A 225 10.79 24.09 -29.65
C GLU A 225 9.87 24.99 -28.84
N THR A 226 9.56 26.11 -29.47
CA THR A 226 9.05 27.37 -28.95
C THR A 226 7.54 27.36 -28.68
N ARG A 227 7.17 28.08 -27.61
CA ARG A 227 5.82 28.33 -27.11
C ARG A 227 5.06 29.36 -27.98
N PRO A 228 3.72 29.29 -28.03
CA PRO A 228 2.94 30.53 -28.02
C PRO A 228 1.80 30.54 -26.99
N SER A 229 1.12 31.69 -26.92
CA SER A 229 0.59 32.35 -25.73
C SER A 229 -0.92 32.18 -25.45
N ARG A 230 -1.25 32.51 -24.20
CA ARG A 230 -2.54 32.70 -23.50
C ARG A 230 -3.73 33.28 -24.30
N LYS A 231 -4.94 32.80 -23.99
CA LYS A 231 -6.18 33.60 -23.81
C LYS A 231 -7.03 33.05 -22.65
N SER A 232 -7.87 33.91 -22.07
CA SER A 232 -8.44 33.87 -20.72
C SER A 232 -9.98 33.97 -20.65
N ARG A 233 -10.55 33.59 -19.48
CA ARG A 233 -11.84 33.95 -18.82
C ARG A 233 -13.07 33.05 -19.04
N PRO A 234 -14.09 33.03 -18.14
CA PRO A 234 -14.16 33.42 -16.71
C PRO A 234 -14.77 32.35 -15.76
N SER A 235 -14.89 32.74 -14.47
CA SER A 235 -15.28 32.02 -13.25
C SER A 235 -16.67 31.38 -13.20
N HIS A 236 -16.86 30.38 -12.31
CA HIS A 236 -18.03 30.28 -11.42
C HIS A 236 -17.64 29.74 -10.03
N LYS A 237 -18.24 30.34 -9.00
CA LYS A 237 -18.04 30.12 -7.56
C LYS A 237 -18.78 28.87 -7.09
N GLY A 238 -18.22 28.18 -6.10
CA GLY A 238 -18.89 27.12 -5.35
C GLY A 238 -18.09 26.73 -4.12
N THR A 239 -18.32 27.43 -3.01
CA THR A 239 -17.77 27.11 -1.69
C THR A 239 -18.66 26.07 -1.03
N ALA A 240 -18.13 24.90 -0.68
CA ALA A 240 -18.80 23.95 0.20
C ALA A 240 -17.94 23.77 1.45
N ILE A 241 -18.35 24.41 2.54
CA ILE A 241 -17.90 24.15 3.89
C ILE A 241 -18.61 22.86 4.34
N VAL A 242 -17.86 21.83 4.70
CA VAL A 242 -18.44 20.62 5.33
C VAL A 242 -18.01 20.58 6.79
N ASN A 243 -19.04 20.62 7.65
CA ASN A 243 -18.99 20.72 9.09
C ASN A 243 -18.31 19.52 9.79
N LYS A 244 -17.77 19.81 10.96
CA LYS A 244 -16.81 19.04 11.78
C LYS A 244 -17.41 17.91 12.62
N GLU A 245 -18.60 17.39 12.32
CA GLU A 245 -19.34 16.56 13.29
C GLU A 245 -19.41 15.05 12.98
N ASN A 246 -18.90 14.56 11.84
CA ASN A 246 -19.16 13.18 11.38
C ASN A 246 -17.93 12.24 11.35
N SER A 247 -16.85 12.58 12.05
CA SER A 247 -15.57 11.86 12.01
C SER A 247 -15.40 10.77 13.07
N ARG A 248 -16.28 10.67 14.07
CA ARG A 248 -16.16 9.68 15.16
C ARG A 248 -16.65 8.28 14.79
N THR A 249 -17.66 8.16 13.93
CA THR A 249 -18.31 6.86 13.66
C THR A 249 -17.57 6.03 12.60
N ARG A 250 -16.86 6.66 11.66
CA ARG A 250 -16.15 5.95 10.57
C ARG A 250 -14.79 5.38 10.95
N LEU A 251 -14.21 5.87 12.06
CA LEU A 251 -12.89 5.47 12.53
C LEU A 251 -12.98 4.19 13.40
N GLN A 252 -14.09 4.03 14.12
CA GLN A 252 -14.41 2.81 14.87
C GLN A 252 -14.61 1.58 13.96
N ASP A 253 -15.19 1.76 12.77
CA ASP A 253 -15.39 0.66 11.81
C ASP A 253 -14.08 0.25 11.09
N ALA A 254 -13.16 1.18 10.90
CA ALA A 254 -11.86 0.91 10.28
C ALA A 254 -10.91 0.13 11.21
N VAL A 255 -10.97 0.37 12.53
CA VAL A 255 -10.10 -0.27 13.52
C VAL A 255 -10.62 -1.66 13.92
N ALA A 256 -11.94 -1.89 13.94
CA ALA A 256 -12.51 -3.22 14.25
C ALA A 256 -12.28 -4.27 13.14
N ALA A 257 -12.07 -3.84 11.89
CA ALA A 257 -11.78 -4.73 10.78
C ALA A 257 -10.40 -5.39 10.88
N VAL A 258 -9.40 -4.64 11.36
CA VAL A 258 -7.99 -5.07 11.44
C VAL A 258 -7.80 -6.20 12.46
N ALA A 259 -8.52 -6.15 13.59
CA ALA A 259 -8.48 -7.21 14.60
C ALA A 259 -9.10 -8.55 14.12
N ARG A 260 -9.98 -8.52 13.10
CA ARG A 260 -10.69 -9.72 12.59
C ARG A 260 -10.07 -10.32 11.33
N VAL A 261 -9.30 -9.55 10.55
CA VAL A 261 -8.53 -10.07 9.40
C VAL A 261 -7.55 -11.18 9.81
N THR A 262 -7.01 -11.09 11.04
CA THR A 262 -6.12 -12.08 11.66
C THR A 262 -6.77 -13.45 11.89
N THR A 263 -8.11 -13.53 12.00
CA THR A 263 -8.81 -14.77 12.35
C THR A 263 -9.33 -15.58 11.15
N ALA A 264 -9.74 -14.94 10.03
CA ALA A 264 -10.40 -15.70 8.95
C ALA A 264 -9.56 -15.95 7.68
N LEU A 265 -8.41 -15.29 7.46
CA LEU A 265 -7.45 -15.77 6.46
C LEU A 265 -6.83 -17.12 6.87
N THR A 266 -6.75 -17.37 8.17
CA THR A 266 -6.38 -18.64 8.81
C THR A 266 -7.49 -19.71 8.70
N ALA A 267 -8.77 -19.32 8.64
CA ALA A 267 -9.90 -20.24 8.52
C ALA A 267 -10.21 -20.61 7.05
N GLY A 268 -10.14 -19.65 6.12
CA GLY A 268 -10.41 -19.87 4.69
C GLY A 268 -9.39 -20.79 3.99
N ALA A 269 -8.13 -20.76 4.41
CA ALA A 269 -7.09 -21.65 3.91
C ALA A 269 -7.26 -23.11 4.38
N ARG A 270 -7.79 -23.33 5.61
CA ARG A 270 -8.04 -24.67 6.14
C ARG A 270 -9.25 -25.33 5.49
N HIS A 271 -10.30 -24.57 5.15
CA HIS A 271 -11.49 -25.13 4.52
C HIS A 271 -11.28 -25.59 3.06
N ARG A 272 -10.40 -24.95 2.28
CA ARG A 272 -10.12 -25.37 0.90
C ARG A 272 -9.11 -26.52 0.79
N CYS A 273 -8.28 -26.74 1.80
CA CYS A 273 -7.35 -27.87 1.84
C CYS A 273 -8.07 -29.20 2.22
N ALA A 274 -9.18 -29.11 2.97
CA ALA A 274 -9.98 -30.27 3.36
C ALA A 274 -10.86 -30.84 2.23
N SER A 275 -11.18 -30.04 1.20
CA SER A 275 -12.06 -30.46 0.09
C SER A 275 -11.35 -31.13 -1.09
N LEU A 276 -10.04 -31.38 -1.00
CA LEU A 276 -9.23 -31.98 -2.07
C LEU A 276 -8.65 -33.37 -1.73
N ARG A 277 -9.22 -34.11 -0.77
CA ARG A 277 -8.86 -35.53 -0.59
C ARG A 277 -9.55 -36.39 -1.67
N PRO A 278 -8.81 -37.11 -2.53
CA PRO A 278 -9.42 -38.11 -3.40
C PRO A 278 -9.87 -39.32 -2.56
N ALA A 279 -11.07 -39.82 -2.85
CA ALA A 279 -11.59 -41.05 -2.28
C ALA A 279 -10.66 -42.21 -2.65
N ARG A 280 -10.04 -42.84 -1.64
CA ARG A 280 -9.35 -44.13 -1.81
C ARG A 280 -10.41 -45.23 -1.93
N GLY A 281 -10.72 -45.62 -3.16
CA GLY A 281 -11.43 -46.86 -3.47
C GLY A 281 -10.46 -48.05 -3.40
N ALA A 282 -10.85 -49.05 -2.61
CA ALA A 282 -10.08 -50.23 -2.26
C ALA A 282 -9.85 -51.20 -3.45
N ALA A 283 -8.72 -51.90 -3.41
CA ALA A 283 -8.41 -53.03 -4.26
C ALA A 283 -8.86 -54.36 -3.60
N SER A 284 -9.61 -55.15 -4.39
CA SER A 284 -9.59 -56.63 -4.52
C SER A 284 -9.98 -57.52 -3.31
N PRO A 285 -10.34 -58.80 -3.51
CA PRO A 285 -9.82 -59.80 -4.46
C PRO A 285 -10.50 -59.80 -5.82
#